data_AF-A0A0U3EFC2-F1
#
_entry.id   AF-A0A0U3EFC2-F1
#
_cell.length_a   1.000
_cell.length_b   1.000
_cell.length_c   1.000
_cell.angle_alpha   90.00
_cell.angle_beta   90.00
_cell.angle_gamma   90.00
#
_symmetry.space_group_name_H-M   'P 1'
#
loop_
_entity.id
_entity.type
_entity.pdbx_description
1 polymer ?
#
loop_
_entity_poly.entity_id
_entity_poly.type
_entity_poly.pdbx_seq_one_letter_code
_entity_poly.pdbx_strand_id
1 'polypeptide(L)'
;MKFLKTTFAGVALLACMAGVQATPINVGGVVWDPDYVAPGGAETDFIAEHQFTQWFGSTNYAKGTVNYGDAAGIGSVLSTVDGVSPGATGFVLQGVGRLGRINDNASNIGSGFGAAGSFCPGCEVTFGFGGIGLNKNNTFDLTNAWVTLYVDTSTLYTSPPAGQVGADKALDGTVWLDAKFNSLAFTSGNVASGFTAADLQVIGGLAAGNFDPNLLKFNSSAFFNPNAKYSSGGNGSITGNTIPEPSSLALIGLSLVGLGFARRKANKA
;
A
#
# COMPACT_ATOMS: atom_id res chain seq x y z
N MET A 1 58.99 6.39 -1.80
CA MET A 1 57.91 7.11 -2.54
C MET A 1 56.89 6.20 -3.25
N LYS A 2 57.13 4.91 -3.52
CA LYS A 2 56.13 4.02 -4.15
C LYS A 2 54.95 3.62 -3.25
N PHE A 3 55.19 3.46 -1.95
CA PHE A 3 54.15 3.08 -0.97
C PHE A 3 53.08 4.15 -0.73
N LEU A 4 53.42 5.44 -0.86
CA LEU A 4 52.48 6.53 -0.61
C LEU A 4 51.40 6.65 -1.71
N LYS A 5 51.70 6.24 -2.95
CA LYS A 5 50.76 6.33 -4.08
C LYS A 5 49.70 5.22 -4.06
N THR A 6 50.02 4.07 -3.49
CA THR A 6 49.09 2.92 -3.33
C THR A 6 48.07 3.14 -2.21
N THR A 7 48.43 3.86 -1.14
CA THR A 7 47.51 4.09 0.00
C THR A 7 46.44 5.13 -0.33
N PHE A 8 46.75 6.15 -1.14
CA PHE A 8 45.75 7.15 -1.57
C PHE A 8 44.66 6.59 -2.48
N ALA A 9 44.97 5.58 -3.31
CA ALA A 9 43.97 4.93 -4.17
C ALA A 9 42.96 4.09 -3.35
N GLY A 10 43.40 3.45 -2.25
CA GLY A 10 42.52 2.67 -1.37
C GLY A 10 41.58 3.53 -0.53
N VAL A 11 42.04 4.71 -0.07
CA VAL A 11 41.23 5.63 0.76
C VAL A 11 40.19 6.40 -0.07
N ALA A 12 40.49 6.72 -1.34
CA ALA A 12 39.53 7.36 -2.23
C ALA A 12 38.34 6.45 -2.58
N LEU A 13 38.54 5.14 -2.73
CA LEU A 13 37.46 4.18 -3.00
C LEU A 13 36.53 3.95 -1.79
N LEU A 14 37.06 4.03 -0.56
CA LEU A 14 36.26 3.95 0.67
C LEU A 14 35.39 5.20 0.90
N ALA A 15 35.85 6.38 0.46
CA ALA A 15 35.08 7.62 0.58
C ALA A 15 33.89 7.72 -0.40
N CYS A 16 33.87 6.94 -1.48
CA CYS A 16 32.77 6.94 -2.46
C CYS A 16 31.59 6.02 -2.11
N MET A 17 31.69 5.23 -1.03
CA MET A 17 30.60 4.34 -0.59
C MET A 17 29.66 4.98 0.44
N ALA A 18 30.01 6.16 0.95
CA ALA A 18 29.19 6.90 1.91
C ALA A 18 28.16 7.76 1.16
N GLY A 19 27.02 7.16 0.80
CA GLY A 19 25.85 7.91 0.29
C GLY A 19 25.14 7.32 -0.91
N VAL A 20 25.16 6.00 -1.11
CA VAL A 20 24.24 5.37 -2.08
C VAL A 20 22.83 5.47 -1.52
N GLN A 21 22.07 6.48 -1.94
CA GLN A 21 20.62 6.52 -1.79
C GLN A 21 20.04 5.65 -2.90
N ALA A 22 19.10 4.76 -2.59
CA ALA A 22 18.39 4.05 -3.63
C ALA A 22 17.69 5.03 -4.58
N THR A 23 17.72 4.70 -5.86
CA THR A 23 16.96 5.43 -6.86
C THR A 23 15.47 5.11 -6.69
N PRO A 24 14.56 6.11 -6.82
CA PRO A 24 13.13 5.85 -6.81
C PRO A 24 12.76 4.78 -7.84
N ILE A 25 11.95 3.81 -7.41
CA ILE A 25 11.40 2.74 -8.23
C ILE A 25 10.17 3.28 -8.96
N ASN A 26 10.00 2.95 -10.24
CA ASN A 26 8.78 3.25 -10.99
C ASN A 26 8.17 1.96 -11.56
N VAL A 27 6.99 1.58 -11.05
CA VAL A 27 6.23 0.44 -11.55
C VAL A 27 4.85 0.89 -11.97
N GLY A 28 4.54 0.75 -13.26
CA GLY A 28 3.24 1.12 -13.80
C GLY A 28 2.91 2.62 -13.65
N GLY A 29 3.92 3.48 -13.50
CA GLY A 29 3.72 4.90 -13.28
C GLY A 29 3.50 5.29 -11.81
N VAL A 30 3.61 4.35 -10.88
CA VAL A 30 3.68 4.63 -9.44
C VAL A 30 5.15 4.68 -9.03
N VAL A 31 5.55 5.78 -8.39
CA VAL A 31 6.92 6.06 -8.02
C VAL A 31 7.06 6.11 -6.50
N TRP A 32 8.04 5.41 -5.95
CA TRP A 32 8.38 5.46 -4.53
C TRP A 32 9.88 5.27 -4.31
N ASP A 33 10.36 5.72 -3.16
CA ASP A 33 11.75 5.59 -2.74
C ASP A 33 11.90 4.41 -1.75
N PRO A 34 12.58 3.31 -2.12
CA PRO A 34 12.72 2.15 -1.24
C PRO A 34 13.60 2.42 -0.01
N ASP A 35 14.36 3.51 0.01
CA ASP A 35 15.16 3.94 1.16
C ASP A 35 14.58 5.22 1.81
N TYR A 36 13.29 5.50 1.58
CA TYR A 36 12.65 6.71 2.10
C TYR A 36 12.82 6.81 3.62
N VAL A 37 13.15 8.01 4.10
CA VAL A 37 13.11 8.34 5.52
C VAL A 37 12.48 9.72 5.66
N ALA A 38 11.28 9.78 6.22
CA ALA A 38 10.62 11.05 6.48
C ALA A 38 11.43 11.92 7.44
N PRO A 39 11.32 13.26 7.38
CA PRO A 39 11.90 14.15 8.38
C PRO A 39 11.50 13.72 9.80
N GLY A 40 12.50 13.43 10.65
CA GLY A 40 12.27 12.94 12.01
C GLY A 40 12.20 11.40 12.15
N GLY A 41 12.33 10.65 11.06
CA GLY A 41 12.49 9.19 11.07
C GLY A 41 11.24 8.39 11.42
N ALA A 42 10.05 9.02 11.39
CA ALA A 42 8.78 8.38 11.77
C ALA A 42 8.21 7.46 10.68
N GLU A 43 8.57 7.70 9.41
CA GLU A 43 8.16 6.89 8.27
C GLU A 43 9.42 6.44 7.52
N THR A 44 9.45 5.17 7.14
CA THR A 44 10.58 4.56 6.44
C THR A 44 10.12 3.68 5.29
N ASP A 45 10.91 3.61 4.22
CA ASP A 45 10.69 2.73 3.06
C ASP A 45 9.34 3.00 2.39
N PHE A 46 8.49 1.99 2.17
CA PHE A 46 7.19 2.18 1.55
C PHE A 46 6.16 2.63 2.58
N ILE A 47 5.64 3.83 2.40
CA ILE A 47 4.44 4.32 3.07
C ILE A 47 3.47 4.94 2.08
N ALA A 48 2.23 4.48 2.14
CA ALA A 48 1.12 5.05 1.40
C ALA A 48 -0.01 5.43 2.34
N GLU A 49 -0.60 6.60 2.13
CA GLU A 49 -1.83 6.97 2.81
C GLU A 49 -3.02 6.82 1.88
N HIS A 50 -4.17 6.47 2.46
CA HIS A 50 -5.34 6.14 1.69
C HIS A 50 -6.61 6.72 2.30
N GLN A 51 -7.62 6.86 1.45
CA GLN A 51 -8.98 7.17 1.83
C GLN A 51 -9.96 6.28 1.10
N PHE A 52 -11.05 5.92 1.75
CA PHE A 52 -12.06 5.02 1.21
C PHE A 52 -13.47 5.31 1.70
N THR A 53 -14.43 4.71 1.02
CA THR A 53 -15.79 4.53 1.51
C THR A 53 -16.08 3.03 1.57
N GLN A 54 -16.67 2.59 2.67
CA GLN A 54 -17.04 1.20 2.89
C GLN A 54 -18.52 1.04 3.26
N TRP A 55 -19.03 -0.16 3.04
CA TRP A 55 -20.38 -0.55 3.40
C TRP A 55 -20.47 -2.05 3.65
N PHE A 56 -21.47 -2.44 4.44
CA PHE A 56 -21.84 -3.84 4.59
C PHE A 56 -22.88 -4.20 3.55
N GLY A 57 -22.69 -5.33 2.87
CA GLY A 57 -23.68 -5.96 2.00
C GLY A 57 -24.07 -7.34 2.50
N SER A 58 -25.00 -7.98 1.80
CA SER A 58 -25.49 -9.33 2.11
C SER A 58 -24.89 -10.40 1.20
N THR A 59 -24.24 -9.98 0.12
CA THR A 59 -23.66 -10.87 -0.89
C THR A 59 -22.14 -10.81 -0.87
N ASN A 60 -21.51 -11.99 -0.90
CA ASN A 60 -20.08 -12.10 -1.12
C ASN A 60 -19.79 -12.10 -2.63
N TYR A 61 -19.31 -10.97 -3.15
CA TYR A 61 -18.96 -10.83 -4.56
C TYR A 61 -17.57 -11.40 -4.85
N ALA A 62 -17.38 -11.84 -6.10
CA ALA A 62 -16.07 -12.26 -6.57
C ALA A 62 -15.04 -11.13 -6.44
N LYS A 63 -13.77 -11.51 -6.29
CA LYS A 63 -12.66 -10.56 -6.24
C LYS A 63 -12.68 -9.60 -7.43
N GLY A 64 -12.44 -8.31 -7.16
CA GLY A 64 -12.49 -7.25 -8.17
C GLY A 64 -13.91 -6.80 -8.50
N THR A 65 -14.91 -7.21 -7.72
CA THR A 65 -16.30 -6.77 -7.86
C THR A 65 -16.84 -6.31 -6.52
N VAL A 66 -17.50 -5.15 -6.51
CA VAL A 66 -18.27 -4.64 -5.37
C VAL A 66 -19.66 -4.23 -5.84
N ASN A 67 -20.65 -4.28 -4.96
CA ASN A 67 -21.99 -3.79 -5.26
C ASN A 67 -22.41 -2.71 -4.27
N TYR A 68 -22.37 -1.46 -4.73
CA TYR A 68 -22.79 -0.28 -3.98
C TYR A 68 -24.28 -0.31 -3.64
N GLY A 69 -25.11 -0.89 -4.51
CA GLY A 69 -26.56 -1.02 -4.30
C GLY A 69 -26.96 -2.01 -3.21
N ASP A 70 -26.09 -2.97 -2.86
CA ASP A 70 -26.31 -3.98 -1.81
C ASP A 70 -26.06 -3.41 -0.40
N ALA A 71 -25.77 -2.11 -0.26
CA ALA A 71 -25.45 -1.51 1.03
C ALA A 71 -26.61 -1.58 2.03
N ALA A 72 -26.37 -2.28 3.13
CA ALA A 72 -27.24 -2.37 4.29
C ALA A 72 -27.06 -1.16 5.22
N GLY A 73 -28.14 -0.74 5.88
CA GLY A 73 -28.06 0.29 6.90
C GLY A 73 -27.32 -0.20 8.14
N ILE A 74 -26.44 0.62 8.71
CA ILE A 74 -25.60 0.23 9.86
C ILE A 74 -26.43 -0.27 11.06
N GLY A 75 -27.64 0.26 11.28
CA GLY A 75 -28.54 -0.21 12.33
C GLY A 75 -28.94 -1.69 12.18
N SER A 76 -29.16 -2.15 10.94
CA SER A 76 -29.46 -3.56 10.65
C SER A 76 -28.25 -4.46 10.82
N VAL A 77 -27.05 -3.94 10.57
CA VAL A 77 -25.79 -4.68 10.81
C VAL A 77 -25.60 -4.85 12.32
N LEU A 78 -25.70 -3.76 13.08
CA LEU A 78 -25.48 -3.77 14.52
C LEU A 78 -26.48 -4.65 15.28
N SER A 79 -27.72 -4.80 14.80
CA SER A 79 -28.70 -5.68 15.44
C SER A 79 -28.35 -7.17 15.34
N THR A 80 -27.40 -7.55 14.48
CA THR A 80 -26.92 -8.92 14.34
C THR A 80 -25.66 -9.22 15.14
N VAL A 81 -25.04 -8.20 15.71
CA VAL A 81 -23.81 -8.30 16.48
C VAL A 81 -24.14 -8.23 17.97
N ASP A 82 -23.62 -9.18 18.76
CA ASP A 82 -23.77 -9.21 20.21
C ASP A 82 -22.43 -9.12 20.96
N GLY A 83 -21.32 -9.17 20.23
CA GLY A 83 -19.96 -9.05 20.76
C GLY A 83 -19.44 -10.29 21.48
N VAL A 84 -20.21 -11.40 21.53
CA VAL A 84 -19.83 -12.60 22.29
C VAL A 84 -20.06 -13.91 21.54
N SER A 85 -21.11 -14.00 20.71
CA SER A 85 -21.48 -15.25 20.06
C SER A 85 -20.58 -15.55 18.86
N PRO A 86 -20.17 -16.81 18.66
CA PRO A 86 -19.51 -17.19 17.42
C PRO A 86 -20.50 -17.23 16.25
N GLY A 87 -19.96 -17.26 15.03
CA GLY A 87 -20.70 -17.45 13.79
C GLY A 87 -20.99 -16.15 13.01
N ALA A 88 -21.33 -16.33 11.73
CA ALA A 88 -21.55 -15.24 10.80
C ALA A 88 -22.85 -14.46 11.11
N THR A 89 -22.82 -13.15 10.87
CA THR A 89 -24.01 -12.30 10.83
C THR A 89 -24.77 -12.41 9.51
N GLY A 90 -24.09 -12.89 8.46
CA GLY A 90 -24.56 -12.84 7.08
C GLY A 90 -24.20 -11.54 6.35
N PHE A 91 -23.58 -10.57 7.04
CA PHE A 91 -23.06 -9.36 6.41
C PHE A 91 -21.60 -9.51 5.98
N VAL A 92 -21.27 -8.91 4.86
CA VAL A 92 -19.91 -8.87 4.28
C VAL A 92 -19.51 -7.42 4.06
N LEU A 93 -18.34 -7.04 4.55
CA LEU A 93 -17.75 -5.72 4.36
C LEU A 93 -17.06 -5.63 3.00
N GLN A 94 -17.29 -4.52 2.31
CA GLN A 94 -16.66 -4.17 1.05
C GLN A 94 -16.49 -2.65 0.96
N GLY A 95 -15.60 -2.20 0.08
CA GLY A 95 -15.34 -0.79 -0.08
C GLY A 95 -14.41 -0.48 -1.23
N VAL A 96 -14.33 0.80 -1.55
CA VAL A 96 -13.47 1.36 -2.59
C VAL A 96 -12.84 2.65 -2.12
N GLY A 97 -11.65 2.95 -2.65
CA GLY A 97 -10.88 4.11 -2.25
C GLY A 97 -9.76 4.44 -3.21
N ARG A 98 -8.91 5.37 -2.76
CA ARG A 98 -7.70 5.76 -3.46
C ARG A 98 -6.55 6.04 -2.49
N LEU A 99 -5.33 5.92 -3.00
CA LEU A 99 -4.14 6.40 -2.33
C LEU A 99 -4.00 7.91 -2.55
N GLY A 100 -3.65 8.64 -1.49
CA GLY A 100 -3.44 10.09 -1.54
C GLY A 100 -1.98 10.49 -1.72
N ARG A 101 -1.05 9.69 -1.18
CA ARG A 101 0.40 9.88 -1.34
C ARG A 101 1.16 8.56 -1.21
N ILE A 102 2.38 8.55 -1.73
CA ILE A 102 3.43 7.55 -1.44
C ILE A 102 4.74 8.29 -1.20
N ASN A 103 5.43 8.00 -0.09
CA ASN A 103 6.74 8.55 0.29
C ASN A 103 6.84 10.09 0.19
N ASP A 104 5.79 10.80 0.63
CA ASP A 104 5.72 12.26 0.66
C ASP A 104 5.41 12.75 2.09
N ASN A 105 5.70 14.02 2.37
CA ASN A 105 5.51 14.61 3.70
C ASN A 105 4.03 14.58 4.11
N ALA A 106 3.78 14.14 5.36
CA ALA A 106 2.47 14.16 6.04
C ALA A 106 1.69 15.48 5.92
N SER A 107 2.38 16.60 5.68
CA SER A 107 1.81 17.94 5.53
C SER A 107 1.03 18.13 4.21
N ASN A 108 1.24 17.29 3.19
CA ASN A 108 0.66 17.46 1.84
C ASN A 108 -0.74 16.84 1.68
N ILE A 109 -1.36 16.35 2.76
CA ILE A 109 -2.72 15.79 2.75
C ILE A 109 -3.79 16.87 2.50
N GLY A 110 -3.43 18.16 2.57
CA GLY A 110 -4.36 19.27 2.77
C GLY A 110 -4.97 19.97 1.55
N SER A 111 -4.57 19.73 0.29
CA SER A 111 -5.07 20.60 -0.80
C SER A 111 -5.17 20.00 -2.21
N GLY A 112 -5.13 18.68 -2.35
CA GLY A 112 -5.32 18.02 -3.64
C GLY A 112 -4.61 16.69 -3.66
N PHE A 113 -5.38 15.60 -3.64
CA PHE A 113 -4.88 14.23 -3.78
C PHE A 113 -4.11 14.13 -5.10
N GLY A 114 -2.81 13.81 -5.00
CA GLY A 114 -1.86 13.96 -6.09
C GLY A 114 -0.63 14.75 -5.64
N ALA A 115 0.18 14.16 -4.75
CA ALA A 115 1.55 14.60 -4.62
C ALA A 115 2.20 14.60 -6.02
N ALA A 116 2.79 15.72 -6.42
CA ALA A 116 3.24 15.99 -7.79
C ALA A 116 4.47 15.15 -8.25
N GLY A 117 4.67 13.95 -7.72
CA GLY A 117 5.83 13.11 -8.07
C GLY A 117 5.64 11.60 -7.88
N SER A 118 4.69 11.14 -7.08
CA SER A 118 4.54 9.69 -6.78
C SER A 118 3.67 8.95 -7.79
N PHE A 119 2.94 9.66 -8.66
CA PHE A 119 2.07 9.07 -9.68
C PHE A 119 2.35 9.69 -11.04
N CYS A 120 2.19 8.92 -12.12
CA CYS A 120 2.34 9.42 -13.47
C CYS A 120 1.32 10.54 -13.76
N PRO A 121 1.64 11.49 -14.66
CA PRO A 121 0.73 12.59 -15.00
C PRO A 121 -0.64 12.05 -15.45
N GLY A 122 -1.69 12.43 -14.73
CA GLY A 122 -3.06 12.00 -15.01
C GLY A 122 -3.44 10.61 -14.48
N CYS A 123 -2.54 9.95 -13.76
CA CYS A 123 -2.79 8.66 -13.14
C CYS A 123 -3.25 8.80 -11.69
N GLU A 124 -4.06 7.87 -11.24
CA GLU A 124 -4.38 7.69 -9.83
C GLU A 124 -4.21 6.22 -9.42
N VAL A 125 -3.95 6.00 -8.14
CA VAL A 125 -3.97 4.65 -7.58
C VAL A 125 -5.23 4.48 -6.77
N THR A 126 -6.15 3.68 -7.30
CA THR A 126 -7.40 3.31 -6.66
C THR A 126 -7.28 1.92 -6.04
N PHE A 127 -8.21 1.57 -5.17
CA PHE A 127 -8.26 0.23 -4.62
C PHE A 127 -9.69 -0.19 -4.28
N GLY A 128 -9.90 -1.51 -4.31
CA GLY A 128 -11.09 -2.16 -3.82
C GLY A 128 -10.75 -3.22 -2.80
N PHE A 129 -11.67 -3.45 -1.88
CA PHE A 129 -11.63 -4.60 -0.98
C PHE A 129 -13.04 -5.16 -0.78
N GLY A 130 -13.11 -6.45 -0.46
CA GLY A 130 -14.37 -7.15 -0.28
C GLY A 130 -14.20 -8.54 0.29
N GLY A 131 -15.31 -9.25 0.45
CA GLY A 131 -15.32 -10.64 0.93
C GLY A 131 -14.98 -10.81 2.41
N ILE A 132 -14.96 -9.72 3.19
CA ILE A 132 -14.68 -9.72 4.63
C ILE A 132 -15.99 -10.01 5.38
N GLY A 133 -16.21 -11.24 5.81
CA GLY A 133 -17.41 -11.62 6.55
C GLY A 133 -17.41 -11.04 7.97
N LEU A 134 -18.55 -10.57 8.46
CA LEU A 134 -18.71 -10.12 9.84
C LEU A 134 -19.25 -11.25 10.72
N ASN A 135 -18.59 -11.52 11.84
CA ASN A 135 -19.07 -12.43 12.86
C ASN A 135 -19.82 -11.70 13.98
N LYS A 136 -20.73 -12.40 14.66
CA LYS A 136 -21.57 -11.85 15.74
C LYS A 136 -20.74 -11.31 16.91
N ASN A 137 -19.54 -11.85 17.13
CA ASN A 137 -18.59 -11.42 18.16
C ASN A 137 -17.65 -10.26 17.75
N ASN A 138 -17.99 -9.47 16.73
CA ASN A 138 -17.14 -8.38 16.20
C ASN A 138 -15.82 -8.83 15.54
N THR A 139 -15.62 -10.12 15.30
CA THR A 139 -14.46 -10.60 14.52
C THR A 139 -14.80 -10.69 13.04
N PHE A 140 -13.78 -10.92 12.20
CA PHE A 140 -13.94 -11.04 10.76
C PHE A 140 -13.63 -12.46 10.28
N ASP A 141 -14.43 -12.95 9.34
CA ASP A 141 -14.10 -14.10 8.49
C ASP A 141 -13.38 -13.60 7.24
N LEU A 142 -12.14 -14.04 7.08
CA LEU A 142 -11.24 -13.60 6.01
C LEU A 142 -11.10 -14.63 4.88
N THR A 143 -11.87 -15.72 4.91
CA THR A 143 -11.77 -16.82 3.95
C THR A 143 -11.87 -16.36 2.50
N ASN A 144 -12.72 -15.37 2.23
CA ASN A 144 -12.93 -14.80 0.90
C ASN A 144 -12.41 -13.35 0.79
N ALA A 145 -11.70 -12.85 1.80
CA ALA A 145 -11.29 -11.46 1.86
C ALA A 145 -10.18 -11.15 0.84
N TRP A 146 -10.35 -10.05 0.12
CA TRP A 146 -9.42 -9.60 -0.91
C TRP A 146 -9.23 -8.09 -0.86
N VAL A 147 -8.06 -7.64 -1.29
CA VAL A 147 -7.78 -6.23 -1.55
C VAL A 147 -6.90 -6.11 -2.80
N THR A 148 -7.29 -5.25 -3.71
CA THR A 148 -6.58 -5.03 -4.98
C THR A 148 -6.41 -3.54 -5.21
N LEU A 149 -5.20 -3.13 -5.53
CA LEU A 149 -4.84 -1.78 -5.93
C LEU A 149 -4.68 -1.74 -7.44
N TYR A 150 -5.17 -0.66 -8.05
CA TYR A 150 -5.18 -0.44 -9.47
C TYR A 150 -4.47 0.87 -9.79
N VAL A 151 -3.66 0.87 -10.85
CA VAL A 151 -3.30 2.12 -11.53
C VAL A 151 -4.39 2.40 -12.54
N ASP A 152 -5.14 3.47 -12.33
CA ASP A 152 -6.09 3.98 -13.29
C ASP A 152 -5.52 5.21 -14.00
N THR A 153 -5.68 5.22 -15.32
CA THR A 153 -5.27 6.31 -16.22
C THR A 153 -6.46 6.84 -17.02
N SER A 154 -7.69 6.44 -16.67
CA SER A 154 -8.90 6.70 -17.44
C SER A 154 -9.70 7.86 -16.86
N THR A 155 -10.77 7.58 -16.12
CA THR A 155 -11.68 8.57 -15.52
C THR A 155 -11.47 8.61 -14.03
N LEU A 156 -11.06 9.77 -13.51
CA LEU A 156 -10.76 9.94 -12.11
C LEU A 156 -11.92 9.52 -11.18
N TYR A 157 -11.60 8.64 -10.26
CA TYR A 157 -12.37 8.29 -9.10
C TYR A 157 -12.56 9.50 -8.19
N THR A 158 -13.79 9.65 -7.71
CA THR A 158 -14.14 10.65 -6.69
C THR A 158 -14.44 9.92 -5.40
N SER A 159 -13.87 10.40 -4.29
CA SER A 159 -14.16 9.91 -2.94
C SER A 159 -15.06 10.90 -2.20
N PRO A 160 -16.23 10.50 -1.68
CA PRO A 160 -16.84 9.18 -1.79
C PRO A 160 -17.37 8.87 -3.21
N PRO A 161 -17.55 7.58 -3.57
CA PRO A 161 -18.06 7.20 -4.90
C PRO A 161 -19.50 7.69 -5.12
N ALA A 162 -19.78 8.21 -6.29
CA ALA A 162 -21.12 8.65 -6.71
C ALA A 162 -21.99 7.47 -7.21
N GLY A 163 -22.27 6.50 -6.33
CA GLY A 163 -23.05 5.31 -6.69
C GLY A 163 -22.22 4.18 -7.30
N GLN A 164 -22.89 3.18 -7.90
CA GLN A 164 -22.23 2.01 -8.48
C GLN A 164 -21.21 2.39 -9.55
N VAL A 165 -21.58 3.29 -10.47
CA VAL A 165 -20.66 3.75 -11.53
C VAL A 165 -19.39 4.36 -10.93
N GLY A 166 -19.51 5.14 -9.85
CA GLY A 166 -18.37 5.70 -9.14
C GLY A 166 -17.52 4.63 -8.43
N ALA A 167 -18.15 3.57 -7.91
CA ALA A 167 -17.42 2.45 -7.33
C ALA A 167 -16.67 1.63 -8.39
N ASP A 168 -17.27 1.43 -9.56
CA ASP A 168 -16.64 0.72 -10.69
C ASP A 168 -15.39 1.45 -11.19
N LYS A 169 -15.35 2.80 -11.10
CA LYS A 169 -14.16 3.62 -11.40
C LYS A 169 -12.97 3.39 -10.47
N ALA A 170 -13.19 2.86 -9.27
CA ALA A 170 -12.07 2.48 -8.42
C ALA A 170 -11.45 1.12 -8.80
N LEU A 171 -12.07 0.39 -9.74
CA LEU A 171 -11.77 -1.02 -10.05
C LEU A 171 -11.45 -1.27 -11.53
N ASP A 172 -11.48 -0.23 -12.39
CA ASP A 172 -11.33 -0.36 -13.85
C ASP A 172 -9.89 -0.16 -14.35
N GLY A 173 -8.94 0.07 -13.43
CA GLY A 173 -7.52 0.23 -13.74
C GLY A 173 -6.76 -1.09 -13.93
N THR A 174 -5.46 -0.97 -14.19
CA THR A 174 -4.55 -2.11 -14.26
C THR A 174 -4.15 -2.56 -12.87
N VAL A 175 -4.22 -3.87 -12.57
CA VAL A 175 -3.83 -4.43 -11.26
C VAL A 175 -2.37 -4.12 -10.96
N TRP A 176 -2.13 -3.19 -10.05
CA TRP A 176 -0.80 -2.75 -9.65
C TRP A 176 -0.28 -3.58 -8.48
N LEU A 177 -1.13 -3.83 -7.50
CA LEU A 177 -0.83 -4.72 -6.38
C LEU A 177 -2.07 -5.53 -6.00
N ASP A 178 -1.84 -6.80 -5.73
CA ASP A 178 -2.88 -7.74 -5.36
C ASP A 178 -2.47 -8.43 -4.06
N ALA A 179 -3.35 -8.35 -3.06
CA ALA A 179 -3.09 -8.88 -1.74
C ALA A 179 -4.33 -9.53 -1.12
N LYS A 180 -4.08 -10.38 -0.12
CA LYS A 180 -5.12 -10.96 0.72
C LYS A 180 -4.92 -10.56 2.18
N PHE A 181 -6.00 -10.54 2.94
CA PHE A 181 -5.93 -10.33 4.38
C PHE A 181 -5.40 -11.59 5.07
N ASN A 182 -4.26 -11.47 5.74
CA ASN A 182 -3.74 -12.50 6.63
C ASN A 182 -4.30 -12.30 8.07
N SER A 183 -4.55 -11.05 8.43
CA SER A 183 -5.26 -10.68 9.65
C SER A 183 -6.07 -9.41 9.42
N LEU A 184 -7.11 -9.21 10.25
CA LEU A 184 -7.87 -7.97 10.36
C LEU A 184 -8.53 -7.98 11.74
N ALA A 185 -8.33 -6.94 12.52
CA ALA A 185 -8.95 -6.80 13.83
C ALA A 185 -9.17 -5.34 14.20
N PHE A 186 -10.17 -5.09 15.05
CA PHE A 186 -10.28 -3.82 15.74
C PHE A 186 -9.13 -3.68 16.74
N THR A 187 -8.44 -2.54 16.70
CA THR A 187 -7.52 -2.11 17.74
C THR A 187 -8.21 -1.25 18.79
N SER A 188 -9.31 -0.58 18.39
CA SER A 188 -10.25 0.10 19.28
C SER A 188 -11.58 0.35 18.57
N GLY A 189 -12.64 0.65 19.33
CA GLY A 189 -13.98 0.91 18.79
C GLY A 189 -14.75 -0.36 18.43
N ASN A 190 -15.63 -0.26 17.45
CA ASN A 190 -16.55 -1.33 17.03
C ASN A 190 -16.93 -1.23 15.54
N VAL A 191 -17.84 -2.10 15.10
CA VAL A 191 -18.36 -2.19 13.73
C VAL A 191 -18.88 -0.87 13.16
N ALA A 192 -19.46 0.01 13.98
CA ALA A 192 -19.99 1.29 13.52
C ALA A 192 -18.95 2.41 13.50
N SER A 193 -17.94 2.35 14.37
CA SER A 193 -16.87 3.34 14.45
C SER A 193 -15.68 2.72 15.16
N GLY A 194 -14.56 2.56 14.45
CA GLY A 194 -13.41 1.87 15.00
C GLY A 194 -12.14 2.06 14.21
N PHE A 195 -11.04 1.73 14.89
CA PHE A 195 -9.70 1.64 14.31
C PHE A 195 -9.40 0.16 14.10
N THR A 196 -8.80 -0.15 12.95
CA THR A 196 -8.41 -1.50 12.58
C THR A 196 -6.94 -1.58 12.22
N ALA A 197 -6.38 -2.75 12.42
CA ALA A 197 -5.07 -3.14 11.90
C ALA A 197 -5.21 -4.46 11.15
N ALA A 198 -4.47 -4.59 10.06
CA ALA A 198 -4.45 -5.77 9.21
C ALA A 198 -3.04 -6.03 8.70
N ASP A 199 -2.74 -7.32 8.50
CA ASP A 199 -1.59 -7.77 7.75
C ASP A 199 -2.07 -8.21 6.37
N LEU A 200 -1.54 -7.60 5.32
CA LEU A 200 -1.86 -7.94 3.94
C LEU A 200 -0.70 -8.72 3.32
N GLN A 201 -0.98 -9.93 2.84
CA GLN A 201 0.01 -10.71 2.10
C GLN A 201 -0.10 -10.37 0.61
N VAL A 202 0.98 -9.85 0.03
CA VAL A 202 1.10 -9.59 -1.41
C VAL A 202 1.19 -10.93 -2.14
N ILE A 203 0.31 -11.11 -3.12
CA ILE A 203 0.16 -12.35 -3.90
C ILE A 203 0.28 -12.13 -5.42
N GLY A 204 0.30 -10.88 -5.89
CA GLY A 204 0.42 -10.58 -7.31
C GLY A 204 0.34 -9.09 -7.63
N GLY A 205 0.20 -8.77 -8.92
CA GLY A 205 0.23 -7.41 -9.45
C GLY A 205 1.62 -7.00 -9.97
N LEU A 206 1.65 -5.90 -10.71
CA LEU A 206 2.88 -5.38 -11.33
C LEU A 206 4.00 -5.10 -10.32
N ALA A 207 3.66 -4.56 -9.14
CA ALA A 207 4.63 -4.17 -8.11
C ALA A 207 4.95 -5.28 -7.09
N ALA A 208 4.37 -6.48 -7.24
CA ALA A 208 4.51 -7.55 -6.25
C ALA A 208 5.97 -7.93 -5.97
N GLY A 209 6.78 -7.97 -7.02
CA GLY A 209 8.19 -8.35 -6.95
C GLY A 209 9.08 -7.33 -6.25
N ASN A 210 8.54 -6.18 -5.84
CA ASN A 210 9.29 -5.13 -5.17
C ASN A 210 9.12 -5.14 -3.64
N PHE A 211 8.31 -6.02 -3.06
CA PHE A 211 8.08 -6.09 -1.62
C PHE A 211 8.74 -7.33 -1.00
N ASP A 212 9.64 -7.13 -0.03
CA ASP A 212 10.30 -8.20 0.73
C ASP A 212 10.45 -7.83 2.23
N PRO A 213 9.77 -8.55 3.15
CA PRO A 213 8.85 -9.65 2.89
C PRO A 213 7.62 -9.19 2.11
N ASN A 214 6.90 -10.13 1.50
CA ASN A 214 5.64 -9.90 0.77
C ASN A 214 4.45 -9.60 1.71
N LEU A 215 4.69 -8.78 2.75
CA LEU A 215 3.79 -8.46 3.83
C LEU A 215 3.69 -6.95 3.98
N LEU A 216 2.47 -6.43 3.93
CA LEU A 216 2.17 -5.04 4.21
C LEU A 216 1.41 -4.92 5.53
N LYS A 217 1.68 -3.84 6.27
CA LYS A 217 0.89 -3.44 7.43
C LYS A 217 -0.14 -2.42 6.97
N PHE A 218 -1.40 -2.68 7.25
CA PHE A 218 -2.50 -1.79 6.97
C PHE A 218 -3.11 -1.35 8.29
N ASN A 219 -3.31 -0.05 8.45
CA ASN A 219 -4.11 0.51 9.53
C ASN A 219 -5.16 1.42 8.93
N SER A 220 -6.35 1.47 9.54
CA SER A 220 -7.38 2.40 9.10
C SER A 220 -8.39 2.69 10.19
N SER A 221 -9.13 3.78 10.00
CA SER A 221 -10.34 4.08 10.76
C SER A 221 -11.47 4.44 9.81
N ALA A 222 -12.69 4.12 10.21
CA ALA A 222 -13.90 4.54 9.53
C ALA A 222 -15.06 4.64 10.52
N PHE A 223 -16.05 5.46 10.20
CA PHE A 223 -17.27 5.56 10.99
C PHE A 223 -18.51 5.67 10.10
N PHE A 224 -19.63 5.20 10.64
CA PHE A 224 -20.95 5.31 10.04
C PHE A 224 -21.79 6.28 10.85
N ASN A 225 -22.41 7.24 10.18
CA ASN A 225 -23.48 8.03 10.81
C ASN A 225 -24.67 7.12 11.15
N PRO A 226 -25.49 7.47 12.16
CA PRO A 226 -26.70 6.72 12.49
C PRO A 226 -27.58 6.49 11.25
N ASN A 227 -28.03 5.25 11.04
CA ASN A 227 -28.84 4.82 9.89
C ASN A 227 -28.18 4.98 8.50
N ALA A 228 -26.89 5.31 8.43
CA ALA A 228 -26.18 5.39 7.16
C ALA A 228 -25.96 4.00 6.56
N LYS A 229 -25.99 3.92 5.23
CA LYS A 229 -25.61 2.72 4.46
C LYS A 229 -24.11 2.65 4.16
N TYR A 230 -23.47 3.81 4.15
CA TYR A 230 -22.07 3.97 3.78
C TYR A 230 -21.35 4.68 4.92
N SER A 231 -20.06 4.38 5.09
CA SER A 231 -19.21 5.12 6.02
C SER A 231 -19.13 6.58 5.58
N SER A 232 -19.03 7.51 6.53
CA SER A 232 -18.83 8.95 6.26
C SER A 232 -17.39 9.30 5.85
N GLY A 233 -16.60 8.29 5.54
CA GLY A 233 -15.19 8.36 5.19
C GLY A 233 -14.40 7.35 6.01
N GLY A 234 -13.40 6.76 5.37
CA GLY A 234 -12.35 5.99 6.00
C GLY A 234 -11.00 6.49 5.54
N ASN A 235 -9.99 6.41 6.41
CA ASN A 235 -8.62 6.77 6.09
C ASN A 235 -7.64 5.92 6.88
N GLY A 236 -6.38 5.93 6.46
CA GLY A 236 -5.33 5.21 7.13
C GLY A 236 -4.04 5.17 6.31
N SER A 237 -3.16 4.26 6.67
CA SER A 237 -1.92 4.02 5.94
C SER A 237 -1.62 2.56 5.70
N ILE A 238 -0.80 2.33 4.67
CA ILE A 238 -0.19 1.07 4.31
C ILE A 238 1.32 1.28 4.41
N THR A 239 2.00 0.39 5.12
CA THR A 239 3.46 0.37 5.17
C THR A 239 4.00 -0.99 4.76
N GLY A 240 5.20 -1.01 4.19
CA GLY A 240 5.86 -2.22 3.74
C GLY A 240 7.36 -2.01 3.55
N ASN A 241 8.09 -3.11 3.46
CA ASN A 241 9.49 -3.08 3.10
C ASN A 241 9.61 -3.35 1.60
N THR A 242 10.42 -2.55 0.90
CA THR A 242 10.68 -2.74 -0.53
C THR A 242 12.12 -3.08 -0.82
N ILE A 243 12.34 -3.77 -1.94
CA ILE A 243 13.66 -4.18 -2.40
C ILE A 243 14.28 -2.99 -3.12
N PRO A 244 15.42 -2.42 -2.64
CA PRO A 244 16.12 -1.38 -3.36
C PRO A 244 16.55 -1.85 -4.76
N GLU A 245 16.50 -0.97 -5.76
CA GLU A 245 16.94 -1.36 -7.11
C GLU A 245 18.40 -1.85 -7.11
N PRO A 246 18.78 -2.80 -7.98
CA PRO A 246 20.11 -3.44 -7.97
C PRO A 246 21.32 -2.53 -8.28
N SER A 247 21.16 -1.21 -8.38
CA SER A 247 22.23 -0.28 -8.76
C SER A 247 23.46 -0.40 -7.86
N SER A 248 23.26 -0.66 -6.56
CA SER A 248 24.33 -0.96 -5.60
C SER A 248 25.14 -2.22 -5.98
N LEU A 249 24.47 -3.30 -6.41
CA LEU A 249 25.13 -4.52 -6.86
C LEU A 249 25.86 -4.32 -8.18
N ALA A 250 25.29 -3.53 -9.10
CA ALA A 250 25.94 -3.20 -10.36
C ALA A 250 27.21 -2.35 -10.14
N LEU A 251 27.17 -1.36 -9.25
CA LEU A 251 28.33 -0.53 -8.89
C LEU A 251 29.41 -1.35 -8.16
N ILE A 252 29.02 -2.26 -7.26
CA ILE A 252 29.96 -3.20 -6.63
C ILE A 252 30.56 -4.15 -7.67
N GLY A 253 29.76 -4.67 -8.59
CA GLY A 253 30.25 -5.49 -9.70
C GLY A 253 31.24 -4.74 -10.60
N LEU A 254 30.91 -3.52 -11.00
CA LEU A 254 31.76 -2.66 -11.83
C LEU A 254 33.05 -2.26 -11.10
N SER A 255 32.99 -1.97 -9.79
CA SER A 255 34.18 -1.65 -9.00
C SER A 255 35.11 -2.86 -8.83
N LEU A 256 34.56 -4.07 -8.63
CA LEU A 256 35.35 -5.31 -8.60
C LEU A 256 36.00 -5.63 -9.95
N VAL A 257 35.28 -5.40 -11.06
CA VAL A 257 35.83 -5.51 -12.41
C VAL A 257 36.97 -4.50 -12.63
N GLY A 258 36.77 -3.24 -12.22
CA GLY A 258 37.80 -2.19 -12.27
C GLY A 258 39.06 -2.55 -11.47
N LEU A 259 38.88 -3.06 -10.25
CA LEU A 259 39.97 -3.56 -9.40
C LEU A 259 40.71 -4.75 -10.05
N GLY A 260 39.97 -5.65 -10.71
CA GLY A 260 40.53 -6.76 -11.48
C GLY A 260 41.42 -6.31 -12.63
N PHE A 261 40.99 -5.30 -13.41
CA PHE A 261 41.80 -4.72 -14.49
C PHE A 261 43.03 -3.97 -13.96
N ALA A 262 42.90 -3.24 -12.86
CA ALA A 262 44.03 -2.54 -12.22
C ALA A 262 45.12 -3.53 -11.76
N ARG A 263 44.72 -4.67 -11.17
CA ARG A 263 45.65 -5.73 -10.73
C ARG A 263 46.36 -6.41 -11.91
N ARG A 264 45.66 -6.63 -13.03
CA ARG A 264 46.27 -7.17 -14.26
C ARG A 264 47.30 -6.22 -14.88
N LYS A 265 47.07 -4.90 -14.83
CA LYS A 265 48.01 -3.90 -15.34
C LYS A 265 49.26 -3.78 -14.45
N ALA A 266 49.08 -3.87 -13.13
CA ALA A 266 50.20 -3.85 -12.17
C ALA A 266 51.13 -5.07 -12.30
N ASN A 267 50.62 -6.24 -12.67
CA ASN A 267 51.44 -7.46 -12.86
C ASN A 267 52.16 -7.52 -14.22
N LYS A 268 51.88 -6.59 -15.15
CA LYS A 268 52.53 -6.51 -16.48
C LYS A 268 53.61 -5.42 -16.58
N ALA A 269 53.89 -4.71 -15.49
CA ALA A 269 54.93 -3.68 -15.37
C ALA A 269 55.97 -4.09 -14.32
#